data_AF-A0A3N4JZ84-F1
#
_entry.id   AF-A0A3N4JZ84-F1
#
_cell.length_a   1.000
_cell.length_b   1.000
_cell.length_c   1.000
_cell.angle_alpha   90.00
_cell.angle_beta   90.00
_cell.angle_gamma   90.00
#
_symmetry.space_group_name_H-M   'P 1'
#
loop_
_entity.id
_entity.type
_entity.pdbx_description
1 polymer ?
#
loop_
_entity_poly.entity_id
_entity_poly.type
_entity_poly.pdbx_seq_one_letter_code
_entity_poly.pdbx_strand_id
1 'polypeptide(L)'
;MNFGGFPLGGKGLGGASSNEPLTPEQQQMQMVKTIQAGMESCPVKTVIAGGMGFGLGAVFGLFMASMSYDTPMTGLPGAPALQNLPLKEQLKRGFKDMGQRSYSTGKNFALVGSIFAGTECCIEGFRAKNDLYNGVSAGCITGGVLAAKAGPQAAAVGCAGFAAFSAAIDYYLRHMD
;
A
#
# COMPACT_ATOMS: atom_id res chain seq x y z
N MET A 1 -11.93 -3.25 23.42
CA MET A 1 -13.28 -3.83 23.63
C MET A 1 -13.57 -4.78 22.48
N ASN A 2 -14.16 -5.92 22.81
CA ASN A 2 -14.41 -7.11 22.00
C ASN A 2 -15.38 -6.83 20.83
N PHE A 3 -15.05 -7.24 19.60
CA PHE A 3 -16.05 -7.40 18.52
C PHE A 3 -15.73 -8.64 17.68
N GLY A 4 -16.09 -9.80 18.22
CA GLY A 4 -16.44 -10.94 17.38
C GLY A 4 -17.78 -10.69 16.66
N GLY A 5 -17.89 -11.24 15.46
CA GLY A 5 -19.17 -11.49 14.80
C GLY A 5 -19.59 -10.43 13.79
N PHE A 6 -19.26 -10.66 12.52
CA PHE A 6 -20.12 -10.21 11.44
C PHE A 6 -21.42 -11.05 11.48
N PRO A 7 -22.58 -10.42 11.36
CA PRO A 7 -23.53 -10.91 10.38
C PRO A 7 -23.93 -9.79 9.42
N LEU A 8 -23.84 -10.09 8.12
CA LEU A 8 -24.69 -9.44 7.13
C LEU A 8 -26.16 -9.72 7.51
N GLY A 9 -26.98 -8.68 7.60
CA GLY A 9 -28.43 -8.81 7.76
C GLY A 9 -29.01 -7.74 8.68
N GLY A 10 -29.68 -6.75 8.09
CA GLY A 10 -30.13 -5.56 8.78
C GLY A 10 -31.16 -5.80 9.90
N LYS A 11 -31.10 -4.94 10.91
CA LYS A 11 -32.27 -4.42 11.63
C LYS A 11 -31.84 -3.18 12.41
N GLY A 12 -32.53 -2.07 12.19
CA GLY A 12 -32.21 -0.78 12.77
C GLY A 12 -32.28 -0.77 14.30
N LEU A 13 -31.44 0.08 14.90
CA LEU A 13 -31.73 0.69 16.19
C LEU A 13 -32.32 2.07 15.92
N GLY A 14 -33.61 2.19 16.21
CA GLY A 14 -34.31 3.47 16.33
C GLY A 14 -34.20 4.03 17.76
N GLY A 15 -34.34 5.35 17.85
CA GLY A 15 -34.48 6.16 19.07
C GLY A 15 -33.27 7.09 19.26
N ALA A 16 -33.34 8.41 19.16
CA ALA A 16 -34.45 9.33 19.38
C ALA A 16 -34.43 10.51 18.39
N SER A 17 -35.62 11.03 18.09
CA SER A 17 -35.82 12.31 17.41
C SER A 17 -35.32 13.44 18.31
N SER A 18 -34.39 14.25 17.82
CA SER A 18 -34.14 15.61 18.34
C SER A 18 -33.84 16.47 17.14
N ASN A 19 -34.85 17.24 16.76
CA ASN A 19 -34.83 18.25 15.72
C ASN A 19 -33.98 19.43 16.21
N GLU A 20 -32.66 19.22 16.33
CA GLU A 20 -31.69 20.23 16.72
C GLU A 20 -30.84 20.60 15.49
N PRO A 21 -30.77 21.88 15.10
CA PRO A 21 -29.93 22.29 13.98
C PRO A 21 -28.47 22.07 14.39
N LEU A 22 -27.82 21.06 13.81
CA LEU A 22 -26.41 20.78 14.05
C LEU A 22 -25.56 22.00 13.69
N THR A 23 -24.65 22.38 14.58
CA THR A 23 -23.59 23.35 14.30
C THR A 23 -22.63 22.79 13.23
N PRO A 24 -22.01 23.64 12.39
CA PRO A 24 -21.10 23.20 11.33
C PRO A 24 -19.95 22.32 11.84
N GLU A 25 -19.49 22.52 13.07
CA GLU A 25 -18.42 21.72 13.71
C GLU A 25 -18.88 20.30 14.10
N GLN A 26 -20.12 20.13 14.58
CA GLN A 26 -20.67 18.79 14.88
C GLN A 26 -21.00 18.03 13.61
N GLN A 27 -21.44 18.72 12.55
CA GLN A 27 -21.68 18.13 11.24
C GLN A 27 -20.37 17.66 10.59
N GLN A 28 -19.28 18.41 10.79
CA GLN A 28 -17.94 17.99 10.39
C GLN A 28 -17.47 16.76 11.17
N MET A 29 -17.66 16.70 12.50
CA MET A 29 -17.31 15.51 13.29
C MET A 29 -18.17 14.28 12.98
N GLN A 30 -19.46 14.45 12.71
CA GLN A 30 -20.34 13.35 12.29
C GLN A 30 -20.01 12.87 10.87
N MET A 31 -19.71 13.79 9.95
CA MET A 31 -19.19 13.43 8.63
C MET A 31 -17.83 12.72 8.73
N VAL A 32 -16.93 13.17 9.60
CA VAL A 32 -15.64 12.50 9.81
C VAL A 32 -15.88 11.11 10.37
N LYS A 33 -16.78 10.91 11.34
CA LYS A 33 -17.12 9.56 11.84
C LYS A 33 -17.72 8.65 10.77
N THR A 34 -18.62 9.14 9.91
CA THR A 34 -19.20 8.32 8.84
C THR A 34 -18.19 8.03 7.73
N ILE A 35 -17.33 8.99 7.39
CA ILE A 35 -16.21 8.80 6.47
C ILE A 35 -15.20 7.81 7.07
N GLN A 36 -14.86 7.93 8.34
CA GLN A 36 -13.88 7.10 9.04
C GLN A 36 -14.40 5.67 9.20
N ALA A 37 -15.68 5.48 9.54
CA ALA A 37 -16.33 4.17 9.51
C ALA A 37 -16.36 3.56 8.09
N GLY A 38 -16.49 4.40 7.05
CA GLY A 38 -16.33 3.96 5.66
C GLY A 38 -14.89 3.60 5.29
N MET A 39 -13.91 4.34 5.82
CA MET A 39 -12.48 4.14 5.60
C MET A 39 -11.91 2.94 6.37
N GLU A 40 -12.57 2.51 7.45
CA GLU A 40 -12.22 1.29 8.19
C GLU A 40 -12.64 0.00 7.48
N SER A 41 -13.39 0.10 6.38
CA SER A 41 -13.70 -1.09 5.59
C SER A 41 -12.44 -1.65 4.91
N CYS A 42 -12.20 -2.95 5.03
CA CYS A 42 -11.08 -3.64 4.39
C CYS A 42 -10.85 -3.29 2.92
N PRO A 43 -11.89 -3.23 2.04
CA PRO A 43 -11.67 -2.82 0.66
C PRO A 43 -11.18 -1.38 0.53
N VAL A 44 -11.70 -0.45 1.34
CA VAL A 44 -11.28 0.95 1.29
C VAL A 44 -9.87 1.13 1.84
N LYS A 45 -9.53 0.49 2.98
CA LYS A 45 -8.17 0.49 3.55
C LYS A 45 -7.15 -0.06 2.54
N THR A 46 -7.50 -1.14 1.85
CA THR A 46 -6.67 -1.76 0.80
C THR A 46 -6.45 -0.83 -0.40
N VAL A 47 -7.51 -0.18 -0.89
CA VAL A 47 -7.42 0.75 -2.03
C VAL A 47 -6.60 1.98 -1.67
N ILE A 48 -6.79 2.55 -0.48
CA ILE A 48 -6.04 3.71 -0.01
C ILE A 48 -4.56 3.33 0.16
N ALA A 49 -4.26 2.22 0.83
CA ALA A 49 -2.89 1.74 1.01
C ALA A 49 -2.21 1.42 -0.32
N GLY A 50 -2.93 0.77 -1.25
CA GLY A 50 -2.45 0.52 -2.60
C GLY A 50 -2.20 1.81 -3.39
N GLY A 51 -3.09 2.80 -3.28
CA GLY A 51 -2.94 4.11 -3.92
C GLY A 51 -1.76 4.91 -3.38
N MET A 52 -1.59 4.94 -2.05
CA MET A 52 -0.43 5.56 -1.40
C MET A 52 0.87 4.85 -1.79
N GLY A 53 0.87 3.51 -1.78
CA GLY A 53 2.00 2.70 -2.25
C GLY A 53 2.35 2.96 -3.71
N PHE A 54 1.34 3.08 -4.59
CA PHE A 54 1.55 3.44 -5.99
C PHE A 54 2.22 4.80 -6.13
N GLY A 55 1.73 5.83 -5.42
CA GLY A 55 2.27 7.18 -5.48
C GLY A 55 3.73 7.23 -5.02
N LEU A 56 4.02 6.64 -3.86
CA LEU A 56 5.39 6.57 -3.33
C LEU A 56 6.31 5.76 -4.25
N GLY A 57 5.85 4.62 -4.76
CA GLY A 57 6.61 3.79 -5.69
C GLY A 57 6.84 4.43 -7.05
N ALA A 58 5.90 5.23 -7.55
CA ALA A 58 6.04 5.94 -8.82
C ALA A 58 7.08 7.06 -8.71
N VAL A 59 7.08 7.83 -7.61
CA VAL A 59 8.09 8.86 -7.33
C VAL A 59 9.47 8.22 -7.16
N PHE A 60 9.56 7.16 -6.35
CA PHE A 60 10.80 6.41 -6.16
C PHE A 60 11.33 5.81 -7.47
N GLY A 61 10.45 5.23 -8.29
CA GLY A 61 10.80 4.65 -9.58
C GLY A 61 11.22 5.69 -10.62
N LEU A 62 10.63 6.88 -10.60
CA LEU A 62 11.04 8.00 -11.44
C LEU A 62 12.42 8.53 -11.03
N PHE A 63 12.66 8.64 -9.72
CA PHE A 63 13.95 9.04 -9.17
C PHE A 63 15.06 8.02 -9.53
N MET A 64 14.82 6.73 -9.32
CA MET A 64 15.75 5.68 -9.74
C MET A 64 15.99 5.69 -11.26
N ALA A 65 14.95 5.91 -12.06
CA ALA A 65 15.09 6.03 -13.51
C ALA A 65 15.97 7.24 -13.88
N SER A 66 15.83 8.40 -13.21
CA SER A 66 16.69 9.56 -13.43
C SER A 66 18.16 9.31 -13.09
N MET A 67 18.46 8.64 -11.97
CA MET A 67 19.84 8.30 -11.61
C MET A 67 20.46 7.29 -12.58
N SER A 68 19.66 6.36 -13.12
CA SER A 68 20.14 5.42 -14.14
C SER A 68 20.29 6.03 -15.53
N TYR A 69 19.73 7.22 -15.78
CA TYR A 69 19.85 7.95 -17.04
C TYR A 69 21.14 8.77 -17.13
N ASP A 70 21.74 9.09 -15.97
CA ASP A 70 23.01 9.84 -15.87
C ASP A 70 24.25 8.98 -16.22
N THR A 71 24.11 7.66 -16.32
CA THR A 71 25.20 6.82 -16.85
C THR A 71 25.20 6.90 -18.37
N PRO A 72 26.17 7.59 -19.01
CA PRO A 72 26.18 7.78 -20.45
C PRO A 72 26.35 6.42 -21.12
N MET A 73 25.29 5.89 -21.75
CA MET A 73 25.37 5.10 -22.98
C MET A 73 26.54 4.09 -23.08
N THR A 74 26.87 3.35 -22.02
CA THR A 74 28.01 2.40 -22.05
C THR A 74 27.73 1.05 -21.37
N GLY A 75 26.60 0.87 -20.68
CA GLY A 75 26.34 -0.37 -19.91
C GLY A 75 25.10 -1.18 -20.28
N LEU A 76 24.20 -0.68 -21.14
CA LEU A 76 22.98 -1.40 -21.54
C LEU A 76 23.20 -2.14 -22.87
N PRO A 77 23.04 -3.48 -22.93
CA PRO A 77 23.04 -4.22 -24.18
C PRO A 77 21.84 -3.78 -25.03
N GLY A 78 22.10 -2.89 -26.00
CA GLY A 78 21.07 -2.23 -26.84
C GLY A 78 21.29 -0.74 -27.08
N ALA A 79 22.30 -0.13 -26.45
CA ALA A 79 22.60 1.30 -26.55
C ALA A 79 23.19 1.84 -27.89
N PRO A 80 23.66 1.08 -28.90
CA PRO A 80 24.13 1.71 -30.15
C PRO A 80 22.99 2.14 -31.09
N ALA A 81 21.71 1.92 -30.74
CA ALA A 81 20.58 2.24 -31.62
C ALA A 81 20.02 3.69 -31.47
N LEU A 82 20.38 4.43 -30.42
CA LEU A 82 19.81 5.78 -30.17
C LEU A 82 20.63 6.93 -30.75
N GLN A 83 21.93 6.75 -31.03
CA GLN A 83 22.79 7.84 -31.52
C GLN A 83 22.45 8.35 -32.92
N ASN A 84 21.65 7.61 -33.71
CA ASN A 84 21.30 7.96 -35.08
C ASN A 84 19.85 8.47 -35.26
N LEU A 85 19.08 8.67 -34.19
CA LEU A 85 17.71 9.18 -34.25
C LEU A 85 17.62 10.63 -33.70
N PRO A 86 16.74 11.48 -34.25
CA PRO A 86 16.61 12.88 -33.86
C PRO A 86 16.32 13.02 -32.36
N LEU A 87 16.84 14.09 -31.73
CA LEU A 87 16.72 14.33 -30.28
C LEU A 87 15.27 14.26 -29.76
N LYS A 88 14.29 14.61 -30.60
CA LYS A 88 12.87 14.47 -30.28
C LYS A 88 12.44 13.02 -30.08
N GLU A 89 12.98 12.09 -30.86
CA GLU A 89 12.65 10.66 -30.77
C GLU A 89 13.37 10.00 -29.59
N GLN A 90 14.62 10.39 -29.33
CA GLN A 90 15.36 9.97 -28.14
C GLN A 90 14.69 10.45 -26.85
N LEU A 91 14.27 11.72 -26.79
CA LEU A 91 13.48 12.22 -25.65
C LEU A 91 12.17 11.44 -25.53
N LYS A 92 11.43 11.27 -26.61
CA LYS A 92 10.14 10.55 -26.59
C LYS A 92 10.30 9.10 -26.14
N ARG A 93 11.38 8.42 -26.54
CA ARG A 93 11.69 7.06 -26.11
C ARG A 93 12.18 7.01 -24.67
N GLY A 94 13.00 7.97 -24.24
CA GLY A 94 13.47 8.12 -22.86
C GLY A 94 12.33 8.39 -21.89
N PHE A 95 11.46 9.35 -22.18
CA PHE A 95 10.25 9.61 -21.39
C PHE A 95 9.33 8.38 -21.33
N LYS A 96 9.20 7.64 -22.43
CA LYS A 96 8.42 6.40 -22.45
C LYS A 96 9.04 5.30 -21.57
N ASP A 97 10.36 5.15 -21.60
CA ASP A 97 11.06 4.16 -20.75
C ASP A 97 11.01 4.55 -19.27
N MET A 98 11.30 5.82 -18.94
CA MET A 98 11.18 6.36 -17.59
C MET A 98 9.76 6.19 -17.04
N GLY A 99 8.74 6.50 -17.85
CA GLY A 99 7.34 6.31 -17.49
C GLY A 99 6.99 4.83 -17.26
N GLN A 100 7.47 3.91 -18.10
CA GLN A 100 7.25 2.48 -17.89
C GLN A 100 7.94 1.94 -16.63
N ARG A 101 9.16 2.40 -16.32
CA ARG A 101 9.88 2.04 -15.09
C ARG A 101 9.21 2.58 -13.84
N SER A 102 8.81 3.86 -13.85
CA SER A 102 8.06 4.47 -12.76
C SER A 102 6.72 3.74 -12.53
N TYR A 103 5.98 3.45 -13.60
CA TYR A 103 4.70 2.76 -13.53
C TYR A 103 4.82 1.31 -13.02
N SER A 104 5.83 0.56 -13.49
CA SER A 104 6.08 -0.80 -13.00
C SER A 104 6.51 -0.81 -11.54
N THR A 105 7.34 0.15 -11.11
CA THR A 105 7.72 0.30 -9.70
C THR A 105 6.49 0.64 -8.85
N GLY A 106 5.71 1.65 -9.25
CA GLY A 106 4.46 2.01 -8.59
C GLY A 106 3.50 0.82 -8.44
N LYS A 107 3.33 0.01 -9.48
CA LYS A 107 2.50 -1.22 -9.41
C LYS A 107 2.97 -2.22 -8.35
N ASN A 108 4.28 -2.45 -8.24
CA ASN A 108 4.82 -3.39 -7.24
C ASN A 108 4.59 -2.86 -5.82
N PHE A 109 4.81 -1.57 -5.57
CA PHE A 109 4.54 -0.97 -4.25
C PHE A 109 3.05 -0.91 -3.93
N ALA A 110 2.20 -0.66 -4.92
CA ALA A 110 0.75 -0.75 -4.77
C ALA A 110 0.31 -2.16 -4.37
N LEU A 111 0.87 -3.19 -5.03
CA LEU A 111 0.58 -4.58 -4.72
C LEU A 111 0.99 -4.92 -3.28
N VAL A 112 2.23 -4.58 -2.88
CA VAL A 112 2.72 -4.80 -1.52
C VAL A 112 1.83 -4.10 -0.49
N GLY A 113 1.52 -2.81 -0.68
CA GLY A 113 0.69 -2.04 0.24
C GLY A 113 -0.74 -2.55 0.34
N SER A 114 -1.31 -2.97 -0.80
CA SER A 114 -2.67 -3.55 -0.83
C SER A 114 -2.75 -4.90 -0.12
N ILE A 115 -1.80 -5.80 -0.34
CA ILE A 115 -1.78 -7.11 0.31
C ILE A 115 -1.53 -6.94 1.80
N PHE A 116 -0.61 -6.06 2.20
CA PHE A 116 -0.32 -5.82 3.62
C PHE A 116 -1.56 -5.30 4.36
N ALA A 117 -2.16 -4.21 3.88
CA ALA A 117 -3.34 -3.61 4.50
C ALA A 117 -4.58 -4.53 4.46
N GLY A 118 -4.75 -5.27 3.36
CA GLY A 118 -5.83 -6.25 3.22
C GLY A 118 -5.67 -7.41 4.20
N THR A 119 -4.46 -7.97 4.31
CA THR A 119 -4.18 -9.09 5.23
C THR A 119 -4.33 -8.67 6.68
N GLU A 120 -3.81 -7.50 7.05
CA GLU A 120 -3.99 -6.93 8.38
C GLU A 120 -5.49 -6.77 8.70
N CYS A 121 -6.27 -6.18 7.80
CA CYS A 121 -7.72 -6.00 8.02
C CYS A 121 -8.48 -7.33 8.15
N CYS A 122 -8.12 -8.34 7.35
CA CYS A 122 -8.69 -9.68 7.48
C CYS A 122 -8.36 -10.33 8.83
N ILE A 123 -7.13 -10.16 9.33
CA ILE A 123 -6.71 -10.71 10.63
C ILE A 123 -7.40 -9.97 11.78
N GLU A 124 -7.49 -8.64 11.70
CA GLU A 124 -8.23 -7.82 12.66
C GLU A 124 -9.70 -8.21 12.72
N GLY A 125 -10.35 -8.39 11.57
CA GLY A 125 -11.74 -8.84 11.49
C GLY A 125 -11.98 -10.22 12.10
N PHE A 126 -10.96 -11.11 12.08
CA PHE A 126 -11.06 -12.45 12.67
C PHE A 126 -10.72 -12.49 14.17
N ARG A 127 -9.75 -11.69 14.63
CA ARG A 127 -9.19 -11.76 15.99
C ARG A 127 -9.68 -10.63 16.92
N ALA A 128 -10.32 -9.60 16.36
CA ALA A 128 -10.85 -8.43 17.07
C ALA A 128 -9.83 -7.72 17.99
N LYS A 129 -8.54 -7.83 17.66
CA LYS A 129 -7.41 -7.19 18.36
C LYS A 129 -6.45 -6.62 17.33
N ASN A 130 -5.94 -5.42 17.57
CA ASN A 130 -4.82 -4.83 16.84
C ASN A 130 -3.59 -4.89 17.77
N ASP A 131 -2.79 -5.94 17.59
CA ASP A 131 -1.55 -6.18 18.34
C ASP A 131 -0.38 -6.27 17.35
N LEU A 132 0.85 -6.11 17.85
CA LEU A 132 2.09 -6.23 17.07
C LEU A 132 2.18 -7.56 16.29
N TYR A 133 1.54 -8.62 16.80
CA TYR A 133 1.47 -9.92 16.12
C TYR A 133 0.69 -9.87 14.78
N ASN A 134 -0.30 -8.97 14.65
CA ASN A 134 -1.06 -8.80 13.40
C ASN A 134 -0.17 -8.18 12.32
N GLY A 135 0.62 -7.15 12.66
CA GLY A 135 1.57 -6.54 11.73
C GLY A 135 2.65 -7.53 11.26
N VAL A 136 3.22 -8.30 12.19
CA VAL A 136 4.24 -9.32 11.88
C VAL A 136 3.69 -10.45 11.02
N SER A 137 2.50 -10.96 11.34
CA SER A 137 1.86 -12.04 10.56
C SER A 137 1.39 -11.55 9.19
N ALA A 138 0.81 -10.34 9.09
CA ALA A 138 0.47 -9.71 7.83
C ALA A 138 1.72 -9.48 6.97
N GLY A 139 2.82 -9.02 7.56
CA GLY A 139 4.12 -8.89 6.92
C GLY A 139 4.63 -10.23 6.39
N CYS A 140 4.66 -11.27 7.22
CA CYS A 140 5.08 -12.61 6.79
C CYS A 140 4.24 -13.16 5.63
N ILE A 141 2.91 -13.06 5.73
CA ILE A 141 2.00 -13.53 4.68
C ILE A 141 2.24 -12.73 3.40
N THR A 142 2.36 -11.41 3.49
CA THR A 142 2.60 -10.55 2.32
C THR A 142 3.93 -10.89 1.64
N GLY A 143 5.02 -10.98 2.40
CA GLY A 143 6.34 -11.33 1.88
C GLY A 143 6.41 -12.76 1.33
N GLY A 144 5.75 -13.71 2.00
CA GLY A 144 5.64 -15.09 1.57
C GLY A 144 4.85 -15.26 0.28
N VAL A 145 3.69 -14.60 0.15
CA VAL A 145 2.84 -14.64 -1.05
C VAL A 145 3.54 -14.01 -2.25
N LEU A 146 4.23 -12.88 -2.05
CA LEU A 146 4.96 -12.20 -3.12
C LEU A 146 6.14 -13.04 -3.62
N ALA A 147 6.86 -13.70 -2.72
CA ALA A 147 8.02 -14.52 -3.06
C ALA A 147 7.68 -15.99 -3.38
N ALA A 148 6.42 -16.42 -3.21
CA ALA A 148 5.99 -17.80 -3.45
C ALA A 148 6.33 -18.30 -4.85
N LYS A 149 6.21 -17.43 -5.87
CA LYS A 149 6.53 -17.76 -7.26
C LYS A 149 8.03 -17.98 -7.52
N ALA A 150 8.90 -17.46 -6.66
CA ALA A 150 10.35 -17.66 -6.74
C ALA A 150 10.82 -18.93 -6.01
N GLY A 151 9.92 -19.68 -5.37
CA GLY A 151 10.20 -20.94 -4.69
C GLY A 151 10.10 -20.87 -3.17
N PRO A 152 10.12 -22.02 -2.47
CA PRO A 152 9.87 -22.10 -1.03
C PRO A 152 10.93 -21.41 -0.18
N GLN A 153 12.20 -21.43 -0.61
CA GLN A 153 13.28 -20.72 0.08
C GLN A 153 13.10 -19.20 -0.03
N ALA A 154 12.73 -18.70 -1.21
CA ALA A 154 12.43 -17.28 -1.40
C ALA A 154 11.21 -16.85 -0.58
N ALA A 155 10.18 -17.70 -0.50
CA ALA A 155 9.00 -17.46 0.34
C ALA A 155 9.36 -17.37 1.84
N ALA A 156 10.22 -18.27 2.33
CA ALA A 156 10.68 -18.25 3.72
C ALA A 156 11.49 -16.98 4.04
N VAL A 157 12.43 -16.60 3.16
CA VAL A 157 13.21 -15.37 3.29
C VAL A 157 12.32 -14.13 3.19
N GLY A 158 11.36 -14.13 2.25
CA GLY A 158 10.38 -13.07 2.07
C GLY A 158 9.49 -12.89 3.30
N CYS A 159 8.96 -13.98 3.86
CA CYS A 159 8.22 -13.93 5.11
C CYS A 159 9.06 -13.37 6.25
N ALA A 160 10.28 -13.90 6.47
CA ALA A 160 11.14 -13.44 7.55
C ALA A 160 11.51 -11.96 7.43
N GLY A 161 11.86 -11.51 6.22
CA GLY A 161 12.22 -10.12 5.94
C GLY A 161 11.07 -9.15 6.16
N PHE A 162 9.90 -9.43 5.60
CA PHE A 162 8.72 -8.57 5.79
C PHE A 162 8.19 -8.62 7.23
N ALA A 163 8.23 -9.79 7.88
CA ALA A 163 7.86 -9.91 9.29
C ALA A 163 8.77 -9.07 10.19
N ALA A 164 10.10 -9.13 9.98
CA ALA A 164 11.06 -8.34 10.73
C ALA A 164 10.89 -6.83 10.47
N PHE A 165 10.67 -6.43 9.21
CA PHE A 165 10.42 -5.04 8.86
C PHE A 165 9.14 -4.51 9.52
N SER A 166 8.04 -5.26 9.45
CA SER A 166 6.79 -4.91 10.13
C SER A 166 6.99 -4.81 11.64
N ALA A 167 7.65 -5.79 12.27
CA ALA A 167 7.97 -5.75 13.70
C ALA A 167 8.76 -4.49 14.09
N ALA A 168 9.76 -4.11 13.29
CA ALA A 168 10.60 -2.95 13.55
C ALA A 168 9.81 -1.63 13.47
N ILE A 169 8.96 -1.47 12.46
CA ILE A 169 8.10 -0.29 12.31
C ILE A 169 7.09 -0.23 13.46
N ASP A 170 6.42 -1.35 13.76
CA ASP A 170 5.46 -1.48 14.85
C ASP A 170 6.07 -1.20 16.23
N TYR A 171 7.32 -1.63 16.44
CA TYR A 171 8.09 -1.33 17.65
C TYR A 171 8.45 0.14 17.73
N TYR A 172 8.93 0.71 16.62
CA TYR A 172 9.35 2.11 16.56
C TYR A 172 8.19 3.07 16.82
N LEU A 173 7.03 2.86 16.19
CA LEU A 173 5.85 3.70 16.38
C LEU A 173 5.38 3.66 17.84
N ARG A 174 5.35 2.48 18.46
CA ARG A 174 4.94 2.31 19.87
C ARG A 174 5.92 2.87 20.91
N HIS A 175 7.17 3.17 20.53
CA HIS A 175 8.16 3.80 21.42
C HIS A 175 8.25 5.32 21.22
N MET A 176 7.70 5.82 20.12
CA MET A 176 7.66 7.24 19.81
C MET A 176 6.37 7.93 20.32
N ASP A 177 5.35 7.14 20.69
CA ASP A 177 4.17 7.57 21.46
C ASP A 177 4.39 7.45 22.97
#